data_AF-A0A850C3K9-F1
#
_entry.id   AF-A0A850C3K9-F1
#
_cell.length_a   1.000
_cell.length_b   1.000
_cell.length_c   1.000
_cell.angle_alpha   90.00
_cell.angle_beta   90.00
_cell.angle_gamma   90.00
#
_symmetry.space_group_name_H-M   'P 1'
#
loop_
_entity.id
_entity.type
_entity.pdbx_description
1 polymer ?
#
loop_
_entity_poly.entity_id
_entity_poly.type
_entity_poly.pdbx_seq_one_letter_code
_entity_poly.pdbx_strand_id
1 'polypeptide(L)'
;MFFRKFPRRILLMSLTAALILASCNVGAEPSPTLDVNAINTAIVGTTVAQLSAQFTQTALAAPTNTPPATNTPQDLPTFALPTADASALPTISFNTTPGAVTTPLPGFTQIAPASPSAATQALGDACNNSAFEGDITIPDGSILPPGYDFQKIWKLRNTGNCTWDEGFTLVYIGGSSPDLDPQNFEFKKSSDFVAGGQAINIGIWLTTPCTPGKYEGHWRMRSDSGYYFGTILSVYVEVTEKCK
;
A
#
# COMPACT_ATOMS: atom_id res chain seq x y z
N MET A 1 9.95 81.51 4.79
CA MET A 1 9.91 80.20 4.11
C MET A 1 11.30 79.56 4.21
N PHE A 2 11.61 78.88 5.32
CA PHE A 2 12.92 78.25 5.55
C PHE A 2 12.81 76.75 5.32
N PHE A 3 13.19 76.27 4.14
CA PHE A 3 13.32 74.83 3.86
C PHE A 3 14.66 74.35 4.43
N ARG A 4 14.61 73.75 5.63
CA ARG A 4 15.74 72.98 6.16
C ARG A 4 15.93 71.73 5.31
N LYS A 5 17.07 71.64 4.60
CA LYS A 5 17.52 70.43 3.92
C LYS A 5 17.66 69.30 4.95
N PHE A 6 16.66 68.42 5.01
CA PHE A 6 16.78 67.18 5.76
C PHE A 6 17.82 66.29 5.05
N PRO A 7 18.89 65.85 5.73
CA PRO A 7 19.89 65.02 5.11
C PRO A 7 19.25 63.68 4.75
N ARG A 8 19.41 63.28 3.50
CA ARG A 8 18.88 62.04 2.89
C ARG A 8 19.13 60.77 3.71
N ARG A 9 20.14 60.80 4.60
CA ARG A 9 20.46 59.74 5.58
C ARG A 9 19.45 59.63 6.72
N ILE A 10 18.86 60.74 7.19
CA ILE A 10 17.80 60.73 8.21
C ILE A 10 16.50 60.20 7.62
N LEU A 11 16.18 60.55 6.36
CA LEU A 11 15.02 60.00 5.65
C LEU A 11 15.16 58.48 5.42
N LEU A 12 16.36 58.00 5.06
CA LEU A 12 16.63 56.57 4.91
C LEU A 12 16.51 55.82 6.24
N MET A 13 17.05 56.37 7.32
CA MET A 13 16.97 55.79 8.67
C MET A 13 15.51 55.73 9.16
N SER A 14 14.70 56.75 8.90
CA SER A 14 13.26 56.72 9.24
C SER A 14 12.49 55.70 8.40
N LEU A 15 12.87 55.50 7.13
CA LEU A 15 12.20 54.52 6.25
C LEU A 15 12.52 53.08 6.67
N THR A 16 13.75 52.81 7.10
CA THR A 16 14.14 51.49 7.64
C THR A 16 13.53 51.22 9.02
N ALA A 17 13.41 52.24 9.88
CA ALA A 17 12.74 52.09 11.17
C ALA A 17 11.24 51.80 11.01
N ALA A 18 10.56 52.45 10.05
CA ALA A 18 9.15 52.18 9.75
C ALA A 18 8.91 50.76 9.21
N LEU A 19 9.87 50.19 8.49
CA LEU A 19 9.77 48.83 7.95
C LEU A 19 9.95 47.74 9.02
N ILE A 20 10.65 48.05 10.13
CA ILE A 20 10.87 47.11 11.24
C ILE A 20 9.66 47.07 12.21
N LEU A 21 8.84 48.13 12.28
CA LEU A 21 7.63 48.13 13.12
C LEU A 21 6.40 47.44 12.48
N ALA A 22 6.49 47.01 11.22
CA ALA A 22 5.42 46.27 10.53
C ALA A 22 5.52 44.74 10.70
N SER A 23 6.53 44.21 11.40
CA SER A 23 6.71 42.78 11.65
C SER A 23 6.21 42.31 13.02
N CYS A 24 5.22 43.00 13.60
CA CYS A 24 4.44 42.47 14.71
C CYS A 24 3.33 41.55 14.17
N ASN A 25 3.68 40.29 13.86
CA ASN A 25 2.72 39.21 13.66
C ASN A 25 2.23 38.71 15.04
N VAL A 26 1.42 39.51 15.73
CA VAL A 26 0.78 39.17 17.00
C VAL A 26 -0.67 38.79 16.75
N GLY A 27 -0.96 37.48 16.77
CA GLY A 27 -2.32 36.96 16.68
C GLY A 27 -2.39 35.61 15.98
N ALA A 28 -1.79 34.57 16.55
CA ALA A 28 -2.20 33.20 16.23
C ALA A 28 -3.58 32.98 16.87
N GLU A 29 -4.64 33.11 16.08
CA GLU A 29 -5.93 32.50 16.45
C GLU A 29 -5.75 30.97 16.44
N PRO A 30 -6.22 30.25 17.47
CA PRO A 30 -6.25 28.80 17.41
C PRO A 30 -7.19 28.39 16.26
N SER A 31 -6.66 27.63 15.30
CA SER A 31 -7.50 26.95 14.30
C SER A 31 -8.55 26.08 15.00
N PRO A 32 -9.79 26.00 14.47
CA PRO A 32 -10.82 25.16 15.06
C PRO A 32 -10.36 23.69 15.07
N THR A 33 -10.33 23.10 16.26
CA THR A 33 -10.11 21.66 16.44
C THR A 33 -11.25 20.90 15.77
N LEU A 34 -10.93 20.24 14.66
CA LEU A 34 -11.84 19.33 13.97
C LEU A 34 -11.91 18.02 14.76
N ASP A 35 -13.01 17.82 15.49
CA ASP A 35 -13.30 16.56 16.20
C ASP A 35 -13.72 15.48 15.19
N VAL A 36 -12.85 14.48 15.03
CA VAL A 36 -13.01 13.36 14.07
C VAL A 36 -14.17 12.42 14.45
N ASN A 37 -14.74 12.54 15.66
CA ASN A 37 -15.79 11.64 16.12
C ASN A 37 -17.21 12.04 15.68
N ALA A 38 -17.39 13.19 15.02
CA ALA A 38 -18.69 13.66 14.52
C ALA A 38 -19.06 13.16 13.10
N ILE A 39 -18.13 12.55 12.36
CA ILE A 39 -18.35 12.11 10.96
C ILE A 39 -18.86 10.66 10.87
N ASN A 40 -18.71 9.85 11.93
CA ASN A 40 -19.00 8.42 11.88
C ASN A 40 -20.49 8.03 11.98
N THR A 41 -21.42 8.98 12.15
CA THR A 41 -22.85 8.64 12.36
C THR A 41 -23.77 9.05 11.20
N ALA A 42 -23.26 9.72 10.16
CA ALA A 42 -24.11 10.23 9.06
C ALA A 42 -24.11 9.37 7.78
N ILE A 43 -23.19 8.41 7.64
CA ILE A 43 -22.99 7.65 6.37
C ILE A 43 -23.46 6.19 6.42
N VAL A 44 -23.95 5.70 7.57
CA VAL A 44 -24.36 4.29 7.73
C VAL A 44 -25.89 4.10 7.70
N GLY A 45 -26.68 5.18 7.66
CA GLY A 45 -28.14 5.10 7.82
C GLY A 45 -29.00 5.03 6.54
N THR A 46 -28.47 5.38 5.35
CA THR A 46 -29.35 5.71 4.20
C THR A 46 -29.36 4.73 3.03
N THR A 47 -28.50 3.71 2.99
CA THR A 47 -28.43 2.81 1.83
C THR A 47 -29.13 1.45 2.01
N VAL A 48 -29.57 1.09 3.22
CA VAL A 48 -30.19 -0.22 3.48
C VAL A 48 -31.73 -0.20 3.36
N ALA A 49 -32.37 0.97 3.37
CA ALA A 49 -33.83 1.06 3.32
C ALA A 49 -34.43 1.08 1.90
N GLN A 50 -33.66 1.43 0.86
CA GLN A 50 -34.21 1.57 -0.51
C GLN A 50 -34.06 0.31 -1.38
N LEU A 51 -33.29 -0.70 -0.95
CA LEU A 51 -33.07 -1.91 -1.74
C LEU A 51 -34.13 -3.00 -1.48
N SER A 52 -34.79 -3.00 -0.32
CA SER A 52 -35.80 -4.01 0.03
C SER A 52 -37.20 -3.75 -0.53
N ALA A 53 -37.44 -2.59 -1.16
CA ALA A 53 -38.75 -2.24 -1.73
C ALA A 53 -38.97 -2.73 -3.18
N GLN A 54 -37.93 -3.20 -3.89
CA GLN A 54 -38.03 -3.49 -5.34
C GLN A 54 -38.25 -4.98 -5.69
N PHE A 55 -38.25 -5.88 -4.71
CA PHE A 55 -38.46 -7.32 -4.97
C PHE A 55 -39.88 -7.85 -4.63
N THR A 56 -40.81 -7.00 -4.21
CA THR A 56 -42.14 -7.45 -3.74
C THR A 56 -43.26 -7.17 -4.76
N GLN A 57 -43.16 -7.72 -5.96
CA GLN A 57 -44.31 -7.83 -6.87
C GLN A 57 -44.03 -8.88 -7.96
N THR A 58 -44.48 -10.12 -7.73
CA THR A 58 -45.20 -11.01 -8.66
C THR A 58 -45.26 -12.42 -8.05
N ALA A 59 -46.28 -12.69 -7.23
CA ALA A 59 -46.66 -14.05 -6.86
C ALA A 59 -48.15 -14.08 -6.45
N LEU A 60 -49.03 -13.81 -7.42
CA LEU A 60 -50.45 -14.08 -7.29
C LEU A 60 -50.85 -15.03 -8.42
N ALA A 61 -51.24 -16.24 -8.01
CA ALA A 61 -52.16 -17.19 -8.67
C ALA A 61 -51.57 -18.59 -8.95
N ALA A 62 -51.88 -19.54 -8.05
CA ALA A 62 -52.48 -20.84 -8.39
C ALA A 62 -52.84 -21.60 -7.08
N PRO A 63 -54.11 -21.99 -6.85
CA PRO A 63 -54.46 -22.87 -5.74
C PRO A 63 -54.24 -24.33 -6.16
N THR A 64 -53.50 -25.10 -5.37
CA THR A 64 -53.52 -26.57 -5.44
C THR A 64 -53.75 -27.12 -4.04
N ASN A 65 -54.85 -27.87 -3.91
CA ASN A 65 -55.24 -28.58 -2.70
C ASN A 65 -54.35 -29.81 -2.54
N THR A 66 -53.62 -29.91 -1.42
CA THR A 66 -52.96 -31.15 -1.00
C THR A 66 -53.01 -31.27 0.54
N PRO A 67 -53.26 -32.47 1.12
CA PRO A 67 -53.77 -32.66 2.49
C PRO A 67 -52.75 -32.40 3.61
N PRO A 68 -53.19 -32.20 4.86
CA PRO A 68 -52.32 -31.92 5.99
C PRO A 68 -51.48 -33.14 6.38
N ALA A 69 -50.18 -32.95 6.55
CA ALA A 69 -49.28 -33.99 7.05
C ALA A 69 -49.20 -33.98 8.59
N THR A 70 -49.42 -35.17 9.13
CA THR A 70 -49.50 -35.58 10.53
C THR A 70 -48.22 -35.36 11.34
N ASN A 71 -48.36 -34.81 12.55
CA ASN A 71 -47.29 -34.75 13.55
C ASN A 71 -46.95 -36.16 14.08
N THR A 72 -45.74 -36.64 13.80
CA THR A 72 -45.16 -37.79 14.52
C THR A 72 -43.82 -37.35 15.11
N PRO A 73 -43.62 -37.40 16.44
CA PRO A 73 -42.33 -37.13 17.06
C PRO A 73 -41.37 -38.30 16.78
N GLN A 74 -40.18 -38.01 16.29
CA GLN A 74 -39.12 -39.01 16.07
C GLN A 74 -37.90 -38.64 16.93
N ASP A 75 -37.46 -39.63 17.71
CA ASP A 75 -36.46 -39.52 18.78
C ASP A 75 -35.03 -39.20 18.30
N LEU A 76 -34.30 -38.54 19.20
CA LEU A 76 -32.93 -38.05 19.06
C LEU A 76 -31.90 -39.19 19.27
N PRO A 77 -30.97 -39.45 18.34
CA PRO A 77 -29.93 -40.46 18.55
C PRO A 77 -28.80 -39.93 19.46
N THR A 78 -28.54 -40.67 20.54
CA THR A 78 -27.40 -40.51 21.44
C THR A 78 -26.09 -40.89 20.73
N PHE A 79 -25.11 -39.99 20.71
CA PHE A 79 -23.76 -40.25 20.20
C PHE A 79 -22.89 -40.91 21.27
N ALA A 80 -22.37 -42.10 20.98
CA ALA A 80 -21.27 -42.71 21.72
C ALA A 80 -19.93 -42.23 21.16
N LEU A 81 -18.99 -41.92 22.05
CA LEU A 81 -17.64 -41.45 21.75
C LEU A 81 -16.70 -42.64 21.51
N PRO A 82 -15.95 -42.72 20.40
CA PRO A 82 -14.89 -43.73 20.26
C PRO A 82 -13.58 -43.23 20.88
N THR A 83 -12.98 -44.10 21.67
CA THR A 83 -11.61 -44.00 22.22
C THR A 83 -10.70 -44.91 21.40
N ALA A 84 -9.57 -44.39 20.92
CA ALA A 84 -8.34 -45.07 20.45
C ALA A 84 -7.64 -44.14 19.44
N ASP A 85 -6.33 -44.04 19.32
CA ASP A 85 -5.15 -44.40 20.10
C ASP A 85 -4.00 -43.67 19.36
N ALA A 86 -2.91 -43.37 20.04
CA ALA A 86 -1.82 -42.58 19.49
C ALA A 86 -0.87 -43.45 18.63
N SER A 87 -0.66 -43.07 17.36
CA SER A 87 0.61 -43.16 16.59
C SER A 87 0.35 -43.40 15.09
N ALA A 88 0.41 -42.32 14.29
CA ALA A 88 0.95 -42.26 12.93
C ALA A 88 0.68 -40.87 12.31
N LEU A 89 1.72 -40.19 11.84
CA LEU A 89 1.60 -38.99 11.00
C LEU A 89 0.93 -39.36 9.66
N PRO A 90 0.01 -38.53 9.11
CA PRO A 90 -0.51 -38.74 7.77
C PRO A 90 0.53 -38.33 6.72
N THR A 91 1.07 -39.30 5.99
CA THR A 91 1.78 -39.08 4.72
C THR A 91 0.76 -39.07 3.59
N ILE A 92 0.62 -37.94 2.90
CA ILE A 92 -0.23 -37.82 1.70
C ILE A 92 0.60 -38.29 0.50
N SER A 93 0.26 -39.43 -0.08
CA SER A 93 0.83 -39.90 -1.35
C SER A 93 -0.11 -39.55 -2.51
N PHE A 94 0.35 -38.72 -3.43
CA PHE A 94 -0.36 -38.43 -4.68
C PHE A 94 0.02 -39.48 -5.73
N ASN A 95 -0.75 -40.57 -5.81
CA ASN A 95 -0.60 -41.52 -6.88
C ASN A 95 -1.34 -40.99 -8.12
N THR A 96 -0.61 -40.43 -9.08
CA THR A 96 -1.16 -39.99 -10.37
C THR A 96 -1.27 -41.20 -11.31
N THR A 97 -2.48 -41.76 -11.43
CA THR A 97 -2.81 -42.69 -12.50
C THR A 97 -3.43 -41.89 -13.66
N PRO A 98 -2.77 -41.78 -14.84
CA PRO A 98 -3.36 -41.11 -15.99
C PRO A 98 -4.40 -42.06 -16.63
N GLY A 99 -5.68 -41.68 -16.66
CA GLY A 99 -6.67 -42.41 -17.46
C GLY A 99 -8.10 -42.52 -16.92
N ALA A 100 -8.42 -41.98 -15.74
CA ALA A 100 -9.81 -41.95 -15.28
C ALA A 100 -10.58 -40.79 -15.95
N VAL A 101 -11.29 -41.10 -17.04
CA VAL A 101 -12.34 -40.23 -17.60
C VAL A 101 -13.52 -40.23 -16.63
N THR A 102 -13.63 -39.20 -15.79
CA THR A 102 -14.85 -38.95 -15.04
C THR A 102 -15.85 -38.25 -15.95
N THR A 103 -16.95 -38.93 -16.26
CA THR A 103 -18.10 -38.34 -16.93
C THR A 103 -18.73 -37.30 -16.00
N PRO A 104 -18.78 -36.00 -16.34
CA PRO A 104 -19.33 -35.00 -15.44
C PRO A 104 -20.85 -35.15 -15.35
N LEU A 105 -21.35 -35.13 -14.12
CA LEU A 105 -22.77 -35.08 -13.81
C LEU A 105 -23.37 -33.77 -14.38
N PRO A 106 -24.49 -33.81 -15.11
CA PRO A 106 -25.09 -32.61 -15.69
C PRO A 106 -25.52 -31.65 -14.58
N GLY A 107 -24.89 -30.47 -14.51
CA GLY A 107 -25.23 -29.40 -13.57
C GLY A 107 -24.07 -28.78 -12.79
N PHE A 108 -22.84 -29.32 -12.88
CA PHE A 108 -21.68 -28.75 -12.20
C PHE A 108 -20.67 -28.19 -13.20
N THR A 109 -20.75 -26.88 -13.46
CA THR A 109 -19.66 -26.13 -14.09
C THR A 109 -18.54 -25.99 -13.05
N GLN A 110 -17.40 -26.66 -13.23
CA GLN A 110 -16.23 -26.39 -12.41
C GLN A 110 -15.76 -24.95 -12.67
N ILE A 111 -15.77 -24.13 -11.62
CA ILE A 111 -15.14 -22.81 -11.62
C ILE A 111 -13.64 -23.07 -11.62
N ALA A 112 -12.94 -22.60 -12.67
CA ALA A 112 -11.48 -22.65 -12.71
C ALA A 112 -10.93 -21.95 -11.45
N PRO A 113 -9.94 -22.53 -10.75
CA PRO A 113 -9.32 -21.83 -9.64
C PRO A 113 -8.75 -20.51 -10.15
N ALA A 114 -9.23 -19.40 -9.58
CA ALA A 114 -8.63 -18.10 -9.82
C ALA A 114 -7.15 -18.22 -9.45
N SER A 115 -6.29 -17.90 -10.41
CA SER A 115 -4.87 -17.67 -10.17
C SER A 115 -4.73 -16.79 -8.93
N PRO A 116 -3.81 -17.05 -7.99
CA PRO A 116 -3.62 -16.16 -6.85
C PRO A 116 -3.31 -14.77 -7.41
N SER A 117 -4.23 -13.82 -7.17
CA SER A 117 -3.98 -12.40 -7.41
C SER A 117 -2.92 -11.96 -6.42
N ALA A 118 -1.65 -12.18 -6.77
CA ALA A 118 -0.53 -11.58 -6.08
C ALA A 118 -0.45 -10.11 -6.52
N ALA A 119 -0.90 -9.21 -5.65
CA ALA A 119 -0.20 -7.96 -5.29
C ALA A 119 -1.15 -7.06 -4.50
N THR A 120 -0.71 -6.70 -3.30
CA THR A 120 -1.13 -5.56 -2.49
C THR A 120 -1.54 -4.38 -3.37
N GLN A 121 -2.71 -3.80 -3.13
CA GLN A 121 -3.25 -2.67 -3.89
C GLN A 121 -2.21 -1.55 -4.01
N ALA A 122 -1.54 -1.47 -5.16
CA ALA A 122 -0.77 -0.31 -5.54
C ALA A 122 -1.77 0.84 -5.71
N LEU A 123 -1.67 1.89 -4.89
CA LEU A 123 -2.26 3.18 -5.22
C LEU A 123 -1.60 3.55 -6.56
N GLY A 124 -2.34 3.57 -7.65
CA GLY A 124 -1.78 3.81 -8.97
C GLY A 124 -2.93 4.00 -9.93
N ASP A 125 -2.82 5.01 -10.78
CA ASP A 125 -3.85 5.36 -11.75
C ASP A 125 -3.39 4.98 -13.16
N ALA A 126 -4.26 5.15 -14.15
CA ALA A 126 -3.90 4.93 -15.56
C ALA A 126 -2.71 5.77 -16.03
N CYS A 127 -2.47 6.93 -15.41
CA CYS A 127 -1.34 7.81 -15.70
C CYS A 127 -0.08 7.36 -14.96
N ASN A 128 -0.13 7.31 -13.62
CA ASN A 128 1.01 7.05 -12.75
C ASN A 128 0.88 5.69 -12.08
N ASN A 129 1.65 4.69 -12.54
CA ASN A 129 1.70 3.39 -11.91
C ASN A 129 3.05 2.71 -12.15
N SER A 130 3.55 1.96 -11.15
CA SER A 130 4.82 1.22 -11.24
C SER A 130 4.66 -0.22 -10.77
N ALA A 131 5.32 -1.13 -11.49
CA ALA A 131 5.44 -2.54 -11.13
C ALA A 131 6.90 -2.89 -10.85
N PHE A 132 7.10 -3.62 -9.75
CA PHE A 132 8.39 -4.22 -9.42
C PHE A 132 8.63 -5.45 -10.31
N GLU A 133 9.79 -5.51 -10.98
CA GLU A 133 10.18 -6.67 -11.79
C GLU A 133 11.24 -7.56 -11.13
N GLY A 134 11.96 -7.06 -10.12
CA GLY A 134 12.95 -7.85 -9.40
C GLY A 134 14.12 -7.03 -8.86
N ASP A 135 14.84 -7.64 -7.92
CA ASP A 135 16.12 -7.16 -7.43
C ASP A 135 17.21 -7.44 -8.45
N ILE A 136 17.95 -6.40 -8.84
CA ILE A 136 19.13 -6.52 -9.71
C ILE A 136 20.39 -6.70 -8.87
N THR A 137 20.47 -6.04 -7.71
CA THR A 137 21.53 -6.25 -6.73
C THR A 137 20.95 -6.54 -5.35
N ILE A 138 21.78 -7.14 -4.48
CA ILE A 138 21.49 -7.44 -3.08
C ILE A 138 20.10 -8.09 -2.90
N PRO A 139 19.98 -9.42 -3.09
CA PRO A 139 18.72 -10.11 -2.82
C PRO A 139 18.33 -9.98 -1.35
N ASP A 140 17.03 -10.11 -1.07
CA ASP A 140 16.52 -10.02 0.28
C ASP A 140 17.12 -11.09 1.21
N GLY A 141 17.45 -10.69 2.43
CA GLY A 141 18.11 -11.53 3.43
C GLY A 141 19.62 -11.64 3.26
N SER A 142 20.23 -10.82 2.39
CA SER A 142 21.69 -10.76 2.25
C SER A 142 22.37 -10.38 3.57
N ILE A 143 23.43 -11.10 3.91
CA ILE A 143 24.28 -10.78 5.06
C ILE A 143 25.36 -9.81 4.61
N LEU A 144 25.44 -8.65 5.25
CA LEU A 144 26.39 -7.57 4.93
C LEU A 144 27.25 -7.21 6.15
N PRO A 145 28.51 -6.74 5.94
CA PRO A 145 29.36 -6.27 7.03
C PRO A 145 28.76 -5.03 7.71
N PRO A 146 29.08 -4.76 8.99
CA PRO A 146 28.64 -3.54 9.67
C PRO A 146 29.32 -2.29 9.09
N GLY A 147 28.59 -1.17 8.97
CA GLY A 147 29.12 0.08 8.40
C GLY A 147 29.50 -0.01 6.92
N TYR A 148 28.96 -0.98 6.18
CA TYR A 148 29.24 -1.20 4.77
C TYR A 148 28.34 -0.37 3.86
N ASP A 149 28.96 0.37 2.94
CA ASP A 149 28.26 1.08 1.86
C ASP A 149 27.98 0.12 0.70
N PHE A 150 26.73 0.06 0.27
CA PHE A 150 26.29 -0.79 -0.83
C PHE A 150 25.27 -0.09 -1.72
N GLN A 151 25.17 -0.57 -2.97
CA GLN A 151 24.17 -0.09 -3.90
C GLN A 151 23.06 -1.13 -4.08
N LYS A 152 21.83 -0.77 -3.72
CA LYS A 152 20.63 -1.54 -4.05
C LYS A 152 20.09 -1.07 -5.39
N ILE A 153 19.87 -2.00 -6.31
CA ILE A 153 19.30 -1.73 -7.63
C ILE A 153 18.06 -2.60 -7.79
N TRP A 154 16.93 -1.95 -8.08
CA TRP A 154 15.69 -2.63 -8.47
C TRP A 154 15.39 -2.39 -9.94
N LYS A 155 14.77 -3.37 -10.59
CA LYS A 155 14.16 -3.18 -11.90
C LYS A 155 12.68 -2.85 -11.73
N LEU A 156 12.27 -1.71 -12.28
CA LEU A 156 10.90 -1.24 -12.26
C LEU A 156 10.38 -1.07 -13.68
N ARG A 157 9.09 -1.37 -13.88
CA ARG A 157 8.35 -1.04 -15.09
C ARG A 157 7.36 0.08 -14.81
N ASN A 158 7.32 1.06 -15.72
CA ASN A 158 6.22 2.00 -15.80
C ASN A 158 5.01 1.30 -16.44
N THR A 159 3.99 1.02 -15.62
CA THR A 159 2.74 0.40 -16.07
C THR A 159 1.64 1.41 -16.33
N GLY A 160 1.91 2.70 -16.10
CA GLY A 160 1.03 3.79 -16.48
C GLY A 160 1.32 4.30 -17.89
N ASN A 161 0.52 5.30 -18.30
CA ASN A 161 0.61 5.93 -19.61
C ASN A 161 1.42 7.23 -19.60
N CYS A 162 1.67 7.81 -18.42
CA CYS A 162 2.45 9.03 -18.28
C CYS A 162 3.94 8.68 -18.14
N THR A 163 4.78 9.44 -18.84
CA THR A 163 6.23 9.33 -18.71
C THR A 163 6.64 9.79 -17.31
N TRP A 164 7.48 9.00 -16.63
CA TRP A 164 8.18 9.49 -15.44
C TRP A 164 9.33 10.37 -15.90
N ASP A 165 9.23 11.66 -15.66
CA ASP A 165 10.18 12.68 -16.06
C ASP A 165 10.58 13.56 -14.87
N GLU A 166 11.02 14.79 -15.14
CA GLU A 166 11.46 15.72 -14.12
C GLU A 166 10.35 15.99 -13.08
N GLY A 167 10.68 15.80 -11.80
CA GLY A 167 9.75 15.98 -10.68
C GLY A 167 9.20 14.67 -10.11
N PHE A 168 9.31 13.56 -10.83
CA PHE A 168 9.11 12.24 -10.25
C PHE A 168 10.26 11.88 -9.32
N THR A 169 9.95 11.15 -8.25
CA THR A 169 10.93 10.73 -7.25
C THR A 169 10.61 9.34 -6.71
N LEU A 170 11.63 8.54 -6.42
CA LEU A 170 11.51 7.37 -5.56
C LEU A 170 11.90 7.79 -4.14
N VAL A 171 10.94 7.72 -3.23
CA VAL A 171 11.04 8.34 -1.89
C VAL A 171 11.05 7.25 -0.83
N TYR A 172 11.95 7.37 0.15
CA TYR A 172 11.94 6.56 1.35
C TYR A 172 10.68 6.84 2.19
N ILE A 173 9.93 5.79 2.52
CA ILE A 173 8.66 5.90 3.26
C ILE A 173 8.72 5.30 4.66
N GLY A 174 9.83 4.67 5.05
CA GLY A 174 10.03 4.10 6.38
C GLY A 174 10.76 2.76 6.37
N GLY A 175 11.06 2.25 7.56
CA GLY A 175 11.89 1.05 7.73
C GLY A 175 12.33 0.87 9.18
N SER A 176 13.40 0.09 9.37
CA SER A 176 13.98 -0.21 10.67
C SER A 176 14.59 1.02 11.35
N SER A 177 14.83 0.92 12.66
CA SER A 177 15.57 1.89 13.45
C SER A 177 16.67 1.18 14.27
N PRO A 178 17.96 1.51 14.11
CA PRO A 178 18.52 2.46 13.13
C PRO A 178 18.22 2.05 11.68
N ASP A 179 18.12 3.05 10.81
CA ASP A 179 17.85 2.86 9.37
C ASP A 179 19.15 2.58 8.60
N LEU A 180 19.02 2.41 7.27
CA LEU A 180 20.12 2.08 6.35
C LEU A 180 20.76 3.33 5.69
N ASP A 181 20.70 4.50 6.35
CA ASP A 181 21.01 5.81 5.76
C ASP A 181 20.29 6.02 4.41
N PRO A 182 18.95 6.02 4.41
CA PRO A 182 18.16 5.91 3.20
C PRO A 182 18.31 7.13 2.29
N GLN A 183 18.51 6.87 1.00
CA GLN A 183 18.57 7.89 -0.05
C GLN A 183 17.31 7.88 -0.91
N ASN A 184 16.96 9.04 -1.47
CA ASN A 184 15.92 9.16 -2.50
C ASN A 184 16.57 9.15 -3.89
N PHE A 185 15.81 8.71 -4.90
CA PHE A 185 16.21 8.84 -6.30
C PHE A 185 15.33 9.88 -6.99
N GLU A 186 15.94 10.85 -7.64
CA GLU A 186 15.24 11.94 -8.34
C GLU A 186 15.48 11.85 -9.84
N PHE A 187 14.41 11.87 -10.62
CA PHE A 187 14.49 11.86 -12.09
C PHE A 187 14.89 13.26 -12.56
N LYS A 188 16.18 13.49 -12.79
CA LYS A 188 16.72 14.83 -13.15
C LYS A 188 17.20 14.94 -14.58
N LYS A 189 17.59 13.82 -15.18
CA LYS A 189 18.19 13.79 -16.52
C LYS A 189 17.26 13.05 -17.46
N SER A 190 17.25 13.45 -18.72
CA SER A 190 16.47 12.77 -19.76
C SER A 190 16.85 11.30 -19.94
N SER A 191 18.07 10.90 -19.55
CA SER A 191 18.50 9.49 -19.51
C SER A 191 17.74 8.64 -18.50
N ASP A 192 17.16 9.27 -17.48
CA ASP A 192 16.47 8.60 -16.38
C ASP A 192 14.96 8.50 -16.67
N PHE A 193 14.47 9.21 -17.70
CA PHE A 193 13.04 9.30 -18.00
C PHE A 193 12.49 7.97 -18.53
N VAL A 194 11.31 7.59 -18.06
CA VAL A 194 10.71 6.29 -18.34
C VAL A 194 9.34 6.47 -18.93
N ALA A 195 9.23 6.30 -20.24
CA ALA A 195 7.95 6.31 -20.93
C ALA A 195 7.06 5.16 -20.46
N GLY A 196 5.74 5.33 -20.62
CA GLY A 196 4.76 4.28 -20.34
C GLY A 196 5.11 2.96 -21.02
N GLY A 197 5.01 1.85 -20.28
CA GLY A 197 5.36 0.51 -20.72
C GLY A 197 6.86 0.16 -20.68
N GLN A 198 7.76 1.14 -20.49
CA GLN A 198 9.21 0.90 -20.40
C GLN A 198 9.65 0.49 -18.99
N ALA A 199 10.86 -0.04 -18.89
CA ALA A 199 11.47 -0.43 -17.63
C ALA A 199 12.83 0.26 -17.41
N ILE A 200 13.19 0.46 -16.14
CA ILE A 200 14.43 1.10 -15.69
C ILE A 200 15.03 0.32 -14.52
N ASN A 201 16.36 0.39 -14.40
CA ASN A 201 17.07 -0.05 -13.20
C ASN A 201 17.36 1.18 -12.33
N ILE A 202 16.71 1.28 -11.17
CA ILE A 202 16.91 2.38 -10.21
C ILE A 202 17.86 1.92 -9.13
N GLY A 203 18.98 2.63 -8.97
CA GLY A 203 20.00 2.35 -7.97
C GLY A 203 20.04 3.41 -6.87
N ILE A 204 20.03 2.99 -5.61
CA ILE A 204 20.26 3.86 -4.45
C ILE A 204 21.46 3.36 -3.63
N TRP A 205 22.19 4.29 -3.03
CA TRP A 205 23.25 3.99 -2.08
C TRP A 205 22.67 3.91 -0.68
N LEU A 206 23.13 2.95 0.10
CA LEU A 206 22.72 2.67 1.47
C LEU A 206 23.94 2.27 2.30
N THR A 207 23.85 2.43 3.61
CA THR A 207 24.89 2.05 4.56
C THR A 207 24.29 1.19 5.67
N THR A 208 24.86 0.01 5.90
CA THR A 208 24.41 -0.85 7.00
C THR A 208 24.78 -0.26 8.37
N PRO A 209 23.92 -0.35 9.40
CA PRO A 209 24.28 0.05 10.75
C PRO A 209 25.47 -0.70 11.34
N CYS A 210 26.12 -0.09 12.32
CA CYS A 210 27.21 -0.70 13.08
C CYS A 210 26.77 -1.74 14.13
N THR A 211 25.46 -1.94 14.28
CA THR A 211 24.87 -2.85 15.26
C THR A 211 24.41 -4.13 14.53
N PRO A 212 24.62 -5.33 15.10
CA PRO A 212 24.04 -6.54 14.55
C PRO A 212 22.52 -6.49 14.60
N GLY A 213 21.87 -6.96 13.54
CA GLY A 213 20.42 -6.94 13.44
C GLY A 213 19.93 -7.21 12.03
N LYS A 214 18.61 -7.29 11.90
CA LYS A 214 17.92 -7.32 10.62
C LYS A 214 17.40 -5.93 10.33
N TYR A 215 17.70 -5.45 9.13
CA TYR A 215 17.39 -4.10 8.71
C TYR A 215 16.50 -4.14 7.49
N GLU A 216 15.51 -3.26 7.48
CA GLU A 216 14.58 -3.11 6.38
C GLU A 216 14.42 -1.63 6.01
N GLY A 217 14.15 -1.38 4.74
CA GLY A 217 13.79 -0.05 4.27
C GLY A 217 12.76 -0.18 3.15
N HIS A 218 11.88 0.81 3.06
CA HIS A 218 10.81 0.84 2.07
C HIS A 218 10.83 2.15 1.30
N TRP A 219 10.59 2.03 -0.01
CA TRP A 219 10.52 3.15 -0.94
C TRP A 219 9.25 3.08 -1.78
N ARG A 220 8.78 4.25 -2.21
CA ARG A 220 7.63 4.36 -3.11
C ARG A 220 7.80 5.49 -4.09
N MET A 221 7.29 5.27 -5.31
CA MET A 221 7.27 6.32 -6.33
C MET A 221 6.33 7.45 -5.89
N ARG A 222 6.72 8.68 -6.20
CA ARG A 222 5.95 9.90 -5.96
C ARG A 222 5.96 10.74 -7.24
N SER A 223 4.79 11.19 -7.66
CA SER A 223 4.63 12.02 -8.85
C SER A 223 5.10 13.45 -8.60
N ASP A 224 5.22 14.22 -9.68
CA ASP A 224 5.46 15.68 -9.69
C ASP A 224 4.46 16.48 -8.83
N SER A 225 3.21 16.03 -8.79
CA SER A 225 2.12 16.59 -7.97
C SER A 225 2.18 16.15 -6.50
N GLY A 226 3.15 15.30 -6.16
CA GLY A 226 3.43 14.85 -4.81
C GLY A 226 2.63 13.64 -4.34
N TYR A 227 1.87 12.97 -5.22
CA TYR A 227 1.09 11.78 -4.89
C TYR A 227 1.94 10.52 -4.99
N TYR A 228 1.82 9.65 -3.98
CA TYR A 228 2.49 8.35 -4.00
C TYR A 228 1.75 7.38 -4.91
N PHE A 229 2.51 6.59 -5.67
CA PHE A 229 1.93 5.59 -6.54
C PHE A 229 2.76 4.30 -6.67
N GLY A 230 2.17 3.30 -7.30
CA GLY A 230 2.80 2.04 -7.65
C GLY A 230 3.12 1.13 -6.46
N THR A 231 3.95 0.14 -6.78
CA THR A 231 4.41 -0.91 -5.86
C THR A 231 5.40 -0.34 -4.85
N ILE A 232 5.33 -0.81 -3.60
CA ILE A 232 6.33 -0.50 -2.57
C ILE A 232 7.58 -1.36 -2.84
N LEU A 233 8.74 -0.71 -2.93
CA LEU A 233 10.02 -1.40 -3.03
C LEU A 233 10.60 -1.60 -1.64
N SER A 234 11.28 -2.71 -1.42
CA SER A 234 11.89 -3.02 -0.12
C SER A 234 13.35 -3.44 -0.25
N VAL A 235 14.10 -3.23 0.83
CA VAL A 235 15.41 -3.83 1.08
C VAL A 235 15.31 -4.62 2.37
N TYR A 236 15.84 -5.83 2.38
CA TYR A 236 16.01 -6.65 3.57
C TYR A 236 17.45 -7.15 3.67
N VAL A 237 18.17 -6.78 4.71
CA VAL A 237 19.56 -7.20 4.95
C VAL A 237 19.79 -7.57 6.40
N GLU A 238 20.80 -8.40 6.65
CA GLU A 238 21.22 -8.82 7.99
C GLU A 238 22.68 -8.43 8.25
N VAL A 239 22.94 -7.84 9.41
CA VAL A 239 24.29 -7.53 9.89
C VAL A 239 24.55 -8.44 11.07
N THR A 240 25.61 -9.24 11.01
CA THR A 240 25.92 -10.23 12.05
C THR A 240 27.01 -9.77 13.03
N GLU A 241 27.77 -8.75 12.67
CA GLU A 241 28.91 -8.25 13.45
C GLU A 241 28.75 -6.77 13.84
N LYS A 242 29.63 -6.29 14.72
CA LYS A 242 29.67 -4.87 15.13
C LYS A 242 30.82 -4.17 14.43
N CYS A 243 30.72 -2.85 14.23
CA CYS A 243 31.88 -2.06 13.81
C CYS A 243 33.04 -2.21 14.81
N LYS A 244 34.27 -2.13 14.30
CA LYS A 244 35.50 -2.19 15.11
C LYS A 244 35.76 -0.88 15.84
#